data_AF-A0A3B4URE7-F1
#
_entry.id   AF-A0A3B4URE7-F1
#
_cell.length_a   1.000
_cell.length_b   1.000
_cell.length_c   1.000
_cell.angle_alpha   90.00
_cell.angle_beta   90.00
_cell.angle_gamma   90.00
#
_symmetry.space_group_name_H-M   'P 1'
#
loop_
_entity.id
_entity.type
_entity.pdbx_description
1 polymer ?
#
loop_
_entity_poly.entity_id
_entity_poly.type
_entity_poly.pdbx_seq_one_letter_code
_entity_poly.pdbx_strand_id
1 'polypeptide(L)'
;MLWAEKVCMGWAIGEILLANAEINVKDKNFFGSVNFKEPEAVRALTCTLLKEDFGLTIEIPLERLIPTVPLRLNYIHWVEDLIDGQKRLRRGIDIGTGASCIYPLLGATMNGWYFLATEVDDICFDYATKNVEQNNLSDLIKVVKVPQKTLLMDALKEETEIIYDFCMCNPPFFANQLEAKGVNSRNSRRPPPSSVNTGGVTEIMAEGGELEFVKRIIHDSLQLKKRLRWYSCMLGKKCSLAPLKEELRKQGVPKVTHTEFCQGRTMRWALAWSFYDDVIVPSPPSKKRKLEKSRKPLSFTLPEAGVKELQVKALAIGCTACSPVDSITALLERTLTDLRVLHKHVPCKKQEQSLFLTAVENTWIHGRQRRREQKRQLRELPRAPHCAGTSSQTTVASAVPATAKSNKPASTQNSKTQGDHAQNKTTSAQELDEHQLEEETGNGSSSNDISNDVTQNTTGEQKEVSEDVTGEDVDMESIGPKEILAVASELPSKQPPSPGAVQHFLFKCLLNVILEESDVMVEMHWVEGQNKDLMNQLCTYLKNTLLKSVAKS
;
A
#
# COMPACT_ATOMS: atom_id res chain seq x y z
N MET A 1 2.99 -4.09 -14.39
CA MET A 1 1.63 -4.58 -14.05
C MET A 1 1.65 -6.11 -13.99
N LEU A 2 1.88 -6.77 -15.14
CA LEU A 2 2.40 -8.12 -15.39
C LEU A 2 2.57 -9.09 -14.20
N TRP A 3 3.43 -8.83 -13.21
CA TRP A 3 3.64 -9.77 -12.10
C TRP A 3 2.39 -9.98 -11.24
N ALA A 4 1.55 -8.95 -11.05
CA ALA A 4 0.26 -9.10 -10.37
C ALA A 4 -0.71 -9.94 -11.22
N GLU A 5 -0.67 -9.78 -12.55
CA GLU A 5 -1.52 -10.53 -13.49
C GLU A 5 -1.10 -11.99 -13.58
N LYS A 6 0.20 -12.32 -13.70
CA LYS A 6 0.69 -13.71 -13.72
C LYS A 6 0.38 -14.45 -12.41
N VAL A 7 0.54 -13.81 -11.24
CA VAL A 7 0.15 -14.40 -9.95
C VAL A 7 -1.37 -14.55 -9.81
N CYS A 8 -2.18 -13.69 -10.44
CA CYS A 8 -3.64 -13.86 -10.53
C CYS A 8 -4.10 -14.87 -11.60
N MET A 9 -3.28 -15.18 -12.61
CA MET A 9 -3.60 -16.16 -13.67
C MET A 9 -3.23 -17.60 -13.33
N GLY A 10 -2.93 -17.90 -12.07
CA GLY A 10 -3.11 -19.24 -11.49
C GLY A 10 -2.03 -20.29 -11.77
N TRP A 11 -0.95 -19.97 -12.49
CA TRP A 11 0.22 -20.85 -12.60
C TRP A 11 0.85 -21.03 -11.21
N ALA A 12 0.97 -22.28 -10.74
CA ALA A 12 1.62 -22.54 -9.47
C ALA A 12 3.13 -22.39 -9.63
N ILE A 13 3.79 -21.72 -8.68
CA ILE A 13 5.25 -21.50 -8.73
C ILE A 13 5.99 -22.86 -8.76
N GLY A 14 5.44 -23.90 -8.13
CA GLY A 14 5.93 -25.27 -8.24
C GLY A 14 5.89 -25.87 -9.66
N GLU A 15 4.92 -25.53 -10.51
CA GLU A 15 4.85 -26.04 -11.89
C GLU A 15 5.99 -25.47 -12.75
N ILE A 16 6.25 -24.16 -12.60
CA ILE A 16 7.36 -23.46 -13.28
C ILE A 16 8.72 -24.07 -12.92
N LEU A 17 8.90 -24.42 -11.63
CA LEU A 17 10.14 -25.03 -11.11
C LEU A 17 10.28 -26.52 -11.45
N LEU A 18 9.17 -27.26 -11.51
CA LEU A 18 9.16 -28.66 -11.94
C LEU A 18 9.42 -28.78 -13.46
N ALA A 19 8.89 -27.87 -14.27
CA ALA A 19 9.10 -27.85 -15.72
C ALA A 19 10.57 -27.62 -16.13
N ASN A 20 11.32 -26.80 -15.36
CA ASN A 20 12.75 -26.57 -15.58
C ASN A 20 13.66 -27.56 -14.80
N ALA A 21 13.10 -28.52 -14.06
CA ALA A 21 13.80 -29.61 -13.35
C ALA A 21 14.85 -29.21 -12.28
N GLU A 22 14.95 -27.93 -11.89
CA GLU A 22 15.98 -27.44 -10.97
C GLU A 22 15.72 -27.75 -9.48
N ILE A 23 14.49 -28.15 -9.09
CA ILE A 23 14.15 -28.46 -7.68
C ILE A 23 13.31 -29.73 -7.56
N ASN A 24 13.70 -30.61 -6.64
CA ASN A 24 12.94 -31.79 -6.24
C ASN A 24 11.88 -31.41 -5.16
N VAL A 25 10.66 -31.07 -5.58
CA VAL A 25 9.55 -30.65 -4.71
C VAL A 25 9.05 -31.82 -3.86
N LYS A 26 9.31 -31.80 -2.54
CA LYS A 26 9.13 -32.96 -1.64
C LYS A 26 7.73 -33.18 -1.04
N ASP A 27 6.77 -32.27 -1.25
CA ASP A 27 5.42 -32.40 -0.68
C ASP A 27 4.40 -32.94 -1.69
N LYS A 28 3.73 -34.04 -1.33
CA LYS A 28 2.66 -34.67 -2.14
C LYS A 28 1.29 -33.96 -2.04
N ASN A 29 1.29 -32.63 -2.09
CA ASN A 29 0.07 -31.83 -2.28
C ASN A 29 0.12 -31.19 -3.67
N PHE A 30 -1.03 -31.17 -4.37
CA PHE A 30 -1.13 -30.83 -5.79
C PHE A 30 -0.84 -29.34 -6.15
N PHE A 31 -0.38 -28.54 -5.18
CA PHE A 31 0.16 -27.19 -5.36
C PHE A 31 1.56 -27.15 -4.75
N GLY A 32 2.60 -27.23 -5.59
CA GLY A 32 3.99 -27.23 -5.14
C GLY A 32 4.37 -25.93 -4.43
N SER A 33 4.69 -26.04 -3.13
CA SER A 33 5.08 -24.91 -2.28
C SER A 33 6.60 -24.72 -2.25
N VAL A 34 7.07 -23.50 -2.49
CA VAL A 34 8.51 -23.17 -2.50
C VAL A 34 8.99 -22.79 -1.09
N ASN A 35 10.06 -23.43 -0.64
CA ASN A 35 10.73 -23.09 0.61
C ASN A 35 11.67 -21.88 0.43
N PHE A 36 11.14 -20.66 0.53
CA PHE A 36 11.93 -19.43 0.36
C PHE A 36 13.07 -19.20 1.38
N LYS A 37 13.30 -20.12 2.33
CA LYS A 37 14.46 -20.14 3.22
C LYS A 37 15.64 -20.96 2.70
N GLU A 38 15.47 -21.68 1.60
CA GLU A 38 16.48 -22.54 0.98
C GLU A 38 17.15 -21.75 -0.16
N PRO A 39 18.44 -21.40 -0.05
CA PRO A 39 19.17 -20.60 -1.06
C PRO A 39 18.99 -21.14 -2.48
N GLU A 40 19.09 -22.44 -2.64
CA GLU A 40 18.95 -23.18 -3.89
C GLU A 40 17.59 -22.94 -4.54
N ALA A 41 16.52 -22.99 -3.74
CA ALA A 41 15.16 -22.77 -4.21
C ALA A 41 14.88 -21.31 -4.60
N VAL A 42 15.48 -20.35 -3.90
CA VAL A 42 15.40 -18.93 -4.26
C VAL A 42 16.24 -18.63 -5.50
N ARG A 43 17.40 -19.28 -5.67
CA ARG A 43 18.25 -19.17 -6.87
C ARG A 43 17.54 -19.73 -8.10
N ALA A 44 17.09 -20.99 -8.05
CA ALA A 44 16.40 -21.64 -9.16
C ALA A 44 15.16 -20.86 -9.61
N LEU A 45 14.36 -20.34 -8.67
CA LEU A 45 13.24 -19.46 -9.00
C LEU A 45 13.69 -18.15 -9.67
N THR A 46 14.82 -17.59 -9.26
CA THR A 46 15.37 -16.35 -9.85
C THR A 46 15.88 -16.59 -11.26
N CYS A 47 16.69 -17.63 -11.48
CA CYS A 47 17.22 -18.04 -12.78
C CYS A 47 16.07 -18.42 -13.75
N THR A 48 15.12 -19.23 -13.28
CA THR A 48 13.94 -19.62 -14.08
C THR A 48 13.10 -18.40 -14.46
N LEU A 49 12.77 -17.49 -13.54
CA LEU A 49 12.00 -16.28 -13.88
C LEU A 49 12.73 -15.40 -14.90
N LEU A 50 14.06 -15.27 -14.82
CA LEU A 50 14.83 -14.46 -15.77
C LEU A 50 14.88 -15.09 -17.17
N LYS A 51 15.01 -16.41 -17.23
CA LYS A 51 14.98 -17.18 -18.48
C LYS A 51 13.61 -17.14 -19.16
N GLU A 52 12.54 -17.37 -18.41
CA GLU A 52 11.16 -17.45 -18.94
C GLU A 52 10.55 -16.06 -19.27
N ASP A 53 10.73 -15.05 -18.40
CA ASP A 53 10.12 -13.72 -18.61
C ASP A 53 10.99 -12.75 -19.43
N PHE A 54 12.32 -12.97 -19.50
CA PHE A 54 13.28 -12.03 -20.09
C PHE A 54 14.30 -12.67 -21.05
N GLY A 55 14.30 -13.99 -21.24
CA GLY A 55 15.31 -14.70 -22.03
C GLY A 55 16.72 -14.73 -21.42
N LEU A 56 16.88 -14.23 -20.18
CA LEU A 56 18.17 -14.05 -19.52
C LEU A 56 18.60 -15.32 -18.79
N THR A 57 19.70 -15.94 -19.25
CA THR A 57 20.33 -17.08 -18.59
C THR A 57 21.45 -16.60 -17.68
N ILE A 58 21.34 -16.80 -16.35
CA ILE A 58 22.36 -16.38 -15.39
C ILE A 58 22.74 -17.46 -14.38
N GLU A 59 23.99 -17.43 -13.95
CA GLU A 59 24.51 -18.21 -12.83
C GLU A 59 24.73 -17.30 -11.61
N ILE A 60 24.48 -17.81 -10.40
CA ILE A 60 24.73 -17.09 -9.14
C ILE A 60 25.34 -18.07 -8.11
N PRO A 61 26.44 -17.73 -7.44
CA PRO A 61 26.96 -18.51 -6.31
C PRO A 61 26.02 -18.40 -5.11
N LEU A 62 25.93 -19.45 -4.28
CA LEU A 62 25.05 -19.46 -3.11
C LEU A 62 25.58 -18.60 -1.96
N GLU A 63 26.85 -18.20 -2.06
CA GLU A 63 27.63 -17.38 -1.15
C GLU A 63 27.51 -15.87 -1.44
N ARG A 64 26.61 -15.46 -2.34
CA ARG A 64 26.30 -14.06 -2.70
C ARG A 64 24.79 -13.79 -2.76
N LEU A 65 24.40 -12.52 -2.87
CA LEU A 65 23.01 -12.08 -2.70
C LEU A 65 22.13 -12.48 -3.89
N ILE A 66 21.25 -13.47 -3.70
CA ILE A 66 20.29 -13.88 -4.72
C ILE A 66 19.20 -12.79 -4.86
N PRO A 67 19.01 -12.17 -6.05
CA PRO A 67 18.11 -11.05 -6.22
C PRO A 67 16.66 -11.47 -6.48
N THR A 68 15.70 -10.99 -5.69
CA THR A 68 14.27 -11.22 -5.99
C THR A 68 13.79 -10.34 -7.13
N VAL A 69 13.68 -10.90 -8.34
CA VAL A 69 13.34 -10.20 -9.61
C VAL A 69 12.24 -9.13 -9.47
N PRO A 70 11.07 -9.38 -8.83
CA PRO A 70 10.00 -8.38 -8.75
C PRO A 70 10.35 -7.13 -7.94
N LEU A 71 11.28 -7.23 -6.98
CA LEU A 71 11.80 -6.07 -6.25
C LEU A 71 12.80 -5.27 -7.09
N ARG A 72 13.56 -5.94 -7.97
CA ARG A 72 14.50 -5.28 -8.89
C ARG A 72 13.77 -4.53 -10.01
N LEU A 73 12.74 -5.15 -10.60
CA LEU A 73 11.85 -4.53 -11.59
C LEU A 73 11.16 -3.27 -11.07
N ASN A 74 10.68 -3.27 -9.82
CA ASN A 74 10.10 -2.08 -9.19
C ASN A 74 11.07 -0.87 -9.19
N TYR A 75 12.38 -1.11 -9.15
CA TYR A 75 13.39 -0.06 -9.19
C TYR A 75 13.71 0.38 -10.63
N ILE A 76 13.85 -0.57 -11.57
CA ILE A 76 14.02 -0.27 -13.00
C ILE A 76 12.87 0.62 -13.51
N HIS A 77 11.61 0.26 -13.22
CA HIS A 77 10.45 1.07 -13.59
C HIS A 77 10.41 2.44 -12.90
N TRP A 78 10.99 2.59 -11.71
CA TRP A 78 11.09 3.91 -11.08
C TRP A 78 12.24 4.76 -11.65
N VAL A 79 13.28 4.13 -12.21
CA VAL A 79 14.30 4.83 -13.01
C VAL A 79 13.73 5.25 -14.36
N GLU A 80 12.87 4.44 -15.00
CA GLU A 80 12.08 4.84 -16.18
C GLU A 80 11.25 6.11 -15.90
N ASP A 81 10.51 6.14 -14.78
CA ASP A 81 9.75 7.32 -14.31
C ASP A 81 10.66 8.57 -14.10
N LEU A 82 11.92 8.39 -13.68
CA LEU A 82 12.84 9.48 -13.36
C LEU A 82 13.51 10.09 -14.61
N ILE A 83 13.95 9.27 -15.56
CA ILE A 83 14.76 9.73 -16.70
C ILE A 83 13.94 10.20 -17.91
N ASP A 84 12.61 10.20 -17.79
CA ASP A 84 11.59 10.48 -18.82
C ASP A 84 11.60 9.44 -19.97
N GLY A 85 10.42 9.07 -20.49
CA GLY A 85 10.19 7.91 -21.35
C GLY A 85 10.72 8.00 -22.79
N GLN A 86 11.60 8.96 -23.09
CA GLN A 86 12.08 9.21 -24.46
C GLN A 86 13.02 8.11 -24.95
N LYS A 87 12.71 7.56 -26.13
CA LYS A 87 13.46 6.51 -26.85
C LYS A 87 14.79 7.01 -27.46
N ARG A 88 15.70 7.50 -26.62
CA ARG A 88 17.13 7.64 -26.96
C ARG A 88 17.95 6.69 -26.10
N LEU A 89 19.13 6.30 -26.58
CA LEU A 89 20.10 5.53 -25.79
C LEU A 89 20.34 6.25 -24.45
N ARG A 90 20.24 5.50 -23.35
CA ARG A 90 20.46 5.98 -21.98
C ARG A 90 21.71 5.36 -21.41
N ARG A 91 22.42 6.12 -20.56
CA ARG A 91 23.62 5.64 -19.86
C ARG A 91 23.35 5.63 -18.36
N GLY A 92 23.37 4.44 -17.78
CA GLY A 92 23.25 4.17 -16.35
C GLY A 92 24.59 3.84 -15.71
N ILE A 93 24.65 3.97 -14.39
CA ILE A 93 25.69 3.38 -13.54
C ILE A 93 25.00 2.52 -12.49
N ASP A 94 25.44 1.28 -12.28
CA ASP A 94 24.99 0.43 -11.17
C ASP A 94 26.14 0.23 -10.18
N ILE A 95 25.97 0.70 -8.93
CA ILE A 95 27.01 0.71 -7.90
C ILE A 95 26.86 -0.52 -6.99
N GLY A 96 27.77 -1.49 -7.13
CA GLY A 96 27.70 -2.78 -6.44
C GLY A 96 26.67 -3.69 -7.12
N THR A 97 26.95 -4.08 -8.36
CA THR A 97 26.00 -4.83 -9.21
C THR A 97 25.76 -6.27 -8.74
N GLY A 98 26.70 -6.82 -7.96
CA GLY A 98 26.68 -8.18 -7.43
C GLY A 98 26.83 -9.26 -8.52
N ALA A 99 27.09 -10.51 -8.09
CA ALA A 99 27.30 -11.64 -9.00
C ALA A 99 26.24 -11.80 -10.10
N SER A 100 25.00 -11.39 -9.82
CA SER A 100 23.87 -11.46 -10.75
C SER A 100 23.85 -10.43 -11.88
N CYS A 101 24.59 -9.32 -11.78
CA CYS A 101 24.51 -8.15 -12.69
C CYS A 101 23.06 -7.68 -12.99
N ILE A 102 22.16 -7.78 -12.00
CA ILE A 102 20.72 -7.88 -12.25
C ILE A 102 20.07 -6.60 -12.79
N TYR A 103 20.54 -5.41 -12.37
CA TYR A 103 19.98 -4.15 -12.88
C TYR A 103 20.47 -3.83 -14.30
N PRO A 104 21.77 -3.97 -14.63
CA PRO A 104 22.25 -3.88 -16.00
C PRO A 104 21.55 -4.84 -16.96
N LEU A 105 21.44 -6.13 -16.64
CA LEU A 105 20.81 -7.11 -17.52
C LEU A 105 19.33 -6.78 -17.78
N LEU A 106 18.56 -6.46 -16.74
CA LEU A 106 17.15 -6.07 -16.91
C LEU A 106 17.00 -4.77 -17.71
N GLY A 107 17.78 -3.73 -17.40
CA GLY A 107 17.69 -2.44 -18.10
C GLY A 107 18.18 -2.48 -19.56
N ALA A 108 19.20 -3.29 -19.86
CA ALA A 108 19.65 -3.54 -21.22
C ALA A 108 18.59 -4.30 -22.02
N THR A 109 18.10 -5.43 -21.51
CA THR A 109 17.10 -6.28 -22.21
C THR A 109 15.74 -5.59 -22.38
N MET A 110 15.25 -4.86 -21.36
CA MET A 110 13.94 -4.21 -21.41
C MET A 110 13.95 -2.90 -22.20
N ASN A 111 15.00 -2.08 -22.01
CA ASN A 111 14.98 -0.67 -22.41
C ASN A 111 16.15 -0.25 -23.32
N GLY A 112 17.06 -1.16 -23.69
CA GLY A 112 18.24 -0.85 -24.49
C GLY A 112 19.21 0.12 -23.80
N TRP A 113 19.25 0.12 -22.47
CA TRP A 113 20.14 0.99 -21.70
C TRP A 113 21.58 0.48 -21.70
N TYR A 114 22.53 1.40 -21.87
CA TYR A 114 23.94 1.16 -21.58
C TYR A 114 24.19 1.29 -20.07
N PHE A 115 25.06 0.45 -19.51
CA PHE A 115 25.46 0.46 -18.10
C PHE A 115 26.98 0.42 -17.94
N LEU A 116 27.49 1.28 -17.05
CA LEU A 116 28.72 1.05 -16.32
C LEU A 116 28.38 0.33 -15.01
N ALA A 117 28.74 -0.94 -14.87
CA ALA A 117 28.39 -1.76 -13.71
C ALA A 117 29.63 -1.96 -12.83
N THR A 118 29.66 -1.36 -11.63
CA THR A 118 30.84 -1.40 -10.75
C THR A 118 30.70 -2.45 -9.65
N GLU A 119 31.81 -3.10 -9.31
CA GLU A 119 31.86 -4.11 -8.27
C GLU A 119 33.21 -4.12 -7.52
N VAL A 120 33.18 -4.46 -6.23
CA VAL A 120 34.35 -4.47 -5.33
C VAL A 120 34.75 -5.88 -4.87
N ASP A 121 33.84 -6.86 -5.01
CA ASP A 121 34.09 -8.26 -4.65
C ASP A 121 34.45 -9.10 -5.88
N ASP A 122 35.58 -9.81 -5.81
CA ASP A 122 36.14 -10.63 -6.88
C ASP A 122 35.13 -11.64 -7.45
N ILE A 123 34.43 -12.37 -6.59
CA ILE A 123 33.46 -13.40 -7.01
C ILE A 123 32.25 -12.72 -7.68
N CYS A 124 31.78 -11.60 -7.13
CA CYS A 124 30.71 -10.82 -7.79
C CYS A 124 31.14 -10.29 -9.16
N PHE A 125 32.38 -9.79 -9.30
CA PHE A 125 32.90 -9.28 -10.57
C PHE A 125 33.00 -10.38 -11.65
N ASP A 126 33.57 -11.54 -11.29
CA ASP A 126 33.76 -12.65 -12.24
C ASP A 126 32.40 -13.20 -12.73
N TYR A 127 31.45 -13.42 -11.81
CA TYR A 127 30.10 -13.87 -12.18
C TYR A 127 29.31 -12.80 -12.93
N ALA A 128 29.42 -11.52 -12.58
CA ALA A 128 28.75 -10.44 -13.30
C ALA A 128 29.24 -10.34 -14.75
N THR A 129 30.56 -10.44 -14.96
CA THR A 129 31.18 -10.44 -16.29
C THR A 129 30.69 -11.64 -17.12
N LYS A 130 30.80 -12.86 -16.59
CA LYS A 130 30.27 -14.07 -17.25
C LYS A 130 28.78 -13.96 -17.58
N ASN A 131 27.98 -13.39 -16.68
CA ASN A 131 26.54 -13.21 -16.88
C ASN A 131 26.20 -12.20 -17.99
N VAL A 132 27.03 -11.17 -18.20
CA VAL A 132 26.89 -10.25 -19.35
C VAL A 132 27.29 -10.93 -20.66
N GLU A 133 28.42 -11.63 -20.66
CA GLU A 133 28.96 -12.32 -21.84
C GLU A 133 28.02 -13.40 -22.36
N GLN A 134 27.52 -14.30 -21.50
CA GLN A 134 26.66 -15.41 -21.93
C GLN A 134 25.28 -14.98 -22.45
N ASN A 135 24.84 -13.75 -22.15
CA ASN A 135 23.63 -13.14 -22.72
C ASN A 135 23.92 -12.26 -23.93
N ASN A 136 25.19 -12.13 -24.37
CA ASN A 136 25.63 -11.30 -25.49
C ASN A 136 25.35 -9.80 -25.30
N LEU A 137 25.44 -9.30 -24.06
CA LEU A 137 25.09 -7.91 -23.71
C LEU A 137 26.31 -6.99 -23.47
N SER A 138 27.53 -7.44 -23.81
CA SER A 138 28.77 -6.70 -23.56
C SER A 138 28.85 -5.33 -24.26
N ASP A 139 28.17 -5.15 -25.40
CA ASP A 139 28.07 -3.85 -26.09
C ASP A 139 27.23 -2.81 -25.29
N LEU A 140 26.36 -3.29 -24.39
CA LEU A 140 25.52 -2.47 -23.52
C LEU A 140 26.03 -2.43 -22.07
N ILE A 141 26.75 -3.44 -21.58
CA ILE A 141 27.12 -3.54 -20.17
C ILE A 141 28.63 -3.69 -20.01
N LYS A 142 29.27 -2.62 -19.53
CA LYS A 142 30.70 -2.58 -19.15
C LYS A 142 30.82 -2.87 -17.65
N VAL A 143 31.20 -4.10 -17.29
CA VAL A 143 31.49 -4.50 -15.90
C VAL A 143 32.91 -4.04 -15.52
N VAL A 144 33.08 -3.37 -14.37
CA VAL A 144 34.36 -2.80 -13.93
C VAL A 144 34.60 -3.10 -12.45
N LYS A 145 35.76 -3.71 -12.15
CA LYS A 145 36.25 -3.92 -10.79
C LYS A 145 36.81 -2.61 -10.22
N VAL A 146 36.34 -2.17 -9.07
CA VAL A 146 36.76 -0.89 -8.43
C VAL A 146 37.26 -1.11 -6.98
N PRO A 147 38.16 -0.25 -6.46
CA PRO A 147 38.58 -0.32 -5.06
C PRO A 147 37.43 -0.07 -4.07
N GLN A 148 37.41 -0.78 -2.94
CA GLN A 148 36.39 -0.62 -1.88
C GLN A 148 36.25 0.81 -1.32
N LYS A 149 37.26 1.67 -1.48
CA LYS A 149 37.27 3.06 -0.99
C LYS A 149 36.52 4.04 -1.91
N THR A 150 36.11 3.62 -3.09
CA THR A 150 35.69 4.52 -4.18
C THR A 150 34.35 4.09 -4.76
N LEU A 151 33.40 5.03 -4.92
CA LEU A 151 32.04 4.73 -5.40
C LEU A 151 31.83 5.21 -6.84
N LEU A 152 31.71 6.53 -7.05
CA LEU A 152 31.46 7.10 -8.39
C LEU A 152 32.68 7.80 -8.98
N MET A 153 33.53 8.41 -8.15
CA MET A 153 34.68 9.20 -8.64
C MET A 153 35.61 8.38 -9.55
N ASP A 154 36.12 7.26 -9.05
CA ASP A 154 37.15 6.47 -9.74
C ASP A 154 36.61 5.80 -11.00
N ALA A 155 35.37 5.28 -10.95
CA ALA A 155 34.67 4.74 -12.10
C ALA A 155 34.45 5.78 -13.22
N LEU A 156 34.52 7.07 -12.90
CA LEU A 156 34.28 8.20 -13.80
C LEU A 156 35.52 9.08 -14.04
N LYS A 157 36.73 8.61 -13.69
CA LYS A 157 37.99 9.33 -13.94
C LYS A 157 38.34 9.46 -15.42
N GLU A 158 38.12 8.40 -16.19
CA GLU A 158 38.49 8.34 -17.61
C GLU A 158 37.39 8.88 -18.54
N GLU A 159 36.11 8.67 -18.17
CA GLU A 159 34.94 9.05 -18.99
C GLU A 159 34.48 10.49 -18.72
N THR A 160 35.40 11.46 -18.68
CA THR A 160 35.19 12.86 -18.24
C THR A 160 34.06 13.59 -18.98
N GLU A 161 34.01 13.44 -20.32
CA GLU A 161 33.04 14.10 -21.19
C GLU A 161 31.63 13.47 -21.16
N ILE A 162 31.50 12.26 -20.62
CA ILE A 162 30.25 11.50 -20.67
C ILE A 162 29.32 11.92 -19.52
N ILE A 163 28.12 12.38 -19.89
CA ILE A 163 27.01 12.63 -18.97
C ILE A 163 26.13 11.36 -18.94
N TYR A 164 25.86 10.86 -17.74
CA TYR A 164 24.96 9.72 -17.53
C TYR A 164 23.53 10.19 -17.22
N ASP A 165 22.54 9.41 -17.62
CA ASP A 165 21.14 9.67 -17.30
C ASP A 165 20.83 9.36 -15.83
N PHE A 166 21.46 8.33 -15.26
CA PHE A 166 21.25 7.94 -13.87
C PHE A 166 22.44 7.18 -13.26
N CYS A 167 22.56 7.20 -11.93
CA CYS A 167 23.10 6.06 -11.19
C CYS A 167 22.02 5.40 -10.33
N MET A 168 22.15 4.10 -10.12
CA MET A 168 21.37 3.31 -9.17
C MET A 168 22.32 2.48 -8.30
N CYS A 169 21.80 2.05 -7.15
CA CYS A 169 22.56 1.30 -6.14
C CYS A 169 21.61 0.55 -5.20
N ASN A 170 22.02 -0.65 -4.78
CA ASN A 170 21.42 -1.42 -3.70
C ASN A 170 22.49 -1.62 -2.60
N PRO A 171 22.56 -0.72 -1.61
CA PRO A 171 23.71 -0.63 -0.71
C PRO A 171 23.69 -1.74 0.35
N PRO A 172 24.85 -2.10 0.91
CA PRO A 172 24.93 -2.96 2.09
C PRO A 172 24.14 -2.37 3.27
N PHE A 173 23.11 -3.08 3.71
CA PHE A 173 22.14 -2.52 4.65
C PHE A 173 22.67 -2.39 6.07
N PHE A 174 23.51 -3.31 6.54
CA PHE A 174 23.80 -3.49 7.97
C PHE A 174 25.09 -2.81 8.44
N ALA A 175 25.05 -2.19 9.62
CA ALA A 175 26.26 -1.59 10.21
C ALA A 175 27.20 -2.61 10.86
N ASN A 176 26.68 -3.79 11.23
CA ASN A 176 27.42 -4.87 11.89
C ASN A 176 26.65 -6.20 11.85
N GLN A 177 27.30 -7.28 12.27
CA GLN A 177 26.74 -8.64 12.21
C GLN A 177 25.55 -8.86 13.17
N LEU A 178 25.43 -8.10 14.27
CA LEU A 178 24.26 -8.14 15.15
C LEU A 178 23.01 -7.61 14.44
N GLU A 179 23.15 -6.50 13.70
CA GLU A 179 22.06 -5.97 12.89
C GLU A 179 21.69 -6.92 11.73
N ALA A 180 22.69 -7.51 11.06
CA ALA A 180 22.48 -8.51 10.00
C ALA A 180 21.74 -9.77 10.49
N LYS A 181 22.01 -10.20 11.73
CA LYS A 181 21.29 -11.31 12.41
C LYS A 181 19.85 -10.94 12.81
N GLY A 182 19.45 -9.67 12.71
CA GLY A 182 18.07 -9.22 12.95
C GLY A 182 17.61 -9.26 14.41
N VAL A 183 18.51 -9.54 15.36
CA VAL A 183 18.20 -9.74 16.79
C VAL A 183 17.75 -8.46 17.52
N ASN A 184 17.93 -7.30 16.90
CA ASN A 184 17.60 -5.97 17.43
C ASN A 184 16.07 -5.69 17.46
N SER A 185 15.27 -6.60 18.02
CA SER A 185 13.83 -6.47 18.13
C SER A 185 13.37 -6.18 19.56
N ARG A 186 12.54 -5.16 19.73
CA ARG A 186 11.85 -4.83 21.00
C ARG A 186 10.88 -5.92 21.50
N ASN A 187 10.67 -7.00 20.74
CA ASN A 187 9.84 -8.14 21.13
C ASN A 187 10.55 -9.43 20.72
N SER A 188 11.00 -10.22 21.69
CA SER A 188 11.66 -11.52 21.49
C SER A 188 10.78 -12.55 20.76
N ARG A 189 9.45 -12.38 20.78
CA ARG A 189 8.49 -13.22 20.05
C ARG A 189 8.20 -12.72 18.62
N ARG A 190 9.03 -11.85 18.05
CA ARG A 190 8.93 -11.45 16.63
C ARG A 190 9.24 -12.67 15.73
N PRO A 191 8.35 -13.05 14.80
CA PRO A 191 8.64 -14.14 13.87
C PRO A 191 9.89 -13.85 13.00
N PRO A 192 10.73 -14.86 12.72
CA PRO A 192 11.87 -14.72 11.82
C PRO A 192 11.41 -14.41 10.39
N PRO A 193 12.30 -13.89 9.51
CA PRO A 193 11.98 -13.68 8.11
C PRO A 193 11.56 -14.98 7.41
N SER A 194 10.70 -14.86 6.40
CA SER A 194 10.31 -15.96 5.51
C SER A 194 11.30 -16.20 4.37
N SER A 195 12.36 -15.40 4.28
CA SER A 195 13.44 -15.48 3.30
C SER A 195 14.78 -15.66 3.98
N VAL A 196 15.70 -16.38 3.34
CA VAL A 196 17.13 -16.39 3.70
C VAL A 196 17.83 -15.10 3.27
N ASN A 197 18.99 -14.80 3.85
CA ASN A 197 19.94 -13.80 3.35
C ASN A 197 21.26 -14.52 3.03
N THR A 198 21.67 -14.48 1.77
CA THR A 198 22.85 -15.20 1.25
C THR A 198 24.02 -14.25 0.91
N GLY A 199 23.83 -12.94 1.04
CA GLY A 199 24.81 -11.96 0.60
C GLY A 199 26.14 -12.04 1.35
N GLY A 200 27.23 -11.91 0.59
CA GLY A 200 28.60 -11.81 1.10
C GLY A 200 28.77 -10.56 1.98
N VAL A 201 29.82 -10.54 2.80
CA VAL A 201 30.00 -9.49 3.84
C VAL A 201 29.94 -8.08 3.25
N THR A 202 30.54 -7.86 2.08
CA THR A 202 30.53 -6.59 1.33
C THR A 202 29.16 -6.21 0.75
N GLU A 203 28.32 -7.19 0.38
CA GLU A 203 26.97 -6.96 -0.13
C GLU A 203 25.95 -6.64 0.97
N ILE A 204 26.20 -7.08 2.22
CA ILE A 204 25.25 -6.96 3.33
C ILE A 204 25.69 -5.97 4.41
N MET A 205 26.99 -5.71 4.58
CA MET A 205 27.54 -4.91 5.65
C MET A 205 28.51 -3.83 5.16
N ALA A 206 28.43 -2.65 5.78
CA ALA A 206 29.40 -1.57 5.63
C ALA A 206 29.53 -0.81 6.95
N GLU A 207 30.65 -0.11 7.14
CA GLU A 207 30.80 0.83 8.26
C GLU A 207 29.67 1.88 8.25
N GLY A 208 28.94 1.99 9.35
CA GLY A 208 27.73 2.83 9.48
C GLY A 208 26.48 2.32 8.74
N GLY A 209 26.57 1.19 8.03
CA GLY A 209 25.49 0.58 7.25
C GLY A 209 24.96 1.48 6.12
N GLU A 210 23.72 1.25 5.70
CA GLU A 210 23.11 2.00 4.58
C GLU A 210 23.10 3.53 4.77
N LEU A 211 23.09 4.04 6.01
CA LEU A 211 23.05 5.48 6.26
C LEU A 211 24.35 6.16 5.84
N GLU A 212 25.49 5.67 6.33
CA GLU A 212 26.80 6.25 5.98
C GLU A 212 27.23 5.85 4.56
N PHE A 213 26.82 4.67 4.07
CA PHE A 213 27.05 4.29 2.66
C PHE A 213 26.38 5.28 1.71
N VAL A 214 25.09 5.61 1.91
CA VAL A 214 24.39 6.54 1.02
C VAL A 214 24.84 8.00 1.21
N LYS A 215 25.28 8.40 2.41
CA LYS A 215 25.99 9.68 2.59
C LYS A 215 27.25 9.79 1.73
N ARG A 216 28.02 8.70 1.53
CA ARG A 216 29.16 8.72 0.60
C ARG A 216 28.72 8.95 -0.85
N ILE A 217 27.63 8.32 -1.30
CA ILE A 217 27.03 8.60 -2.63
C ILE A 217 26.58 10.07 -2.73
N ILE A 218 25.98 10.64 -1.68
CA ILE A 218 25.61 12.06 -1.62
C ILE A 218 26.86 12.93 -1.74
N HIS A 219 27.92 12.65 -0.99
CA HIS A 219 29.18 13.40 -1.04
C HIS A 219 29.85 13.34 -2.42
N ASP A 220 29.90 12.17 -3.06
CA ASP A 220 30.37 12.03 -4.44
C ASP A 220 29.51 12.88 -5.40
N SER A 221 28.18 12.85 -5.24
CA SER A 221 27.27 13.64 -6.07
C SER A 221 27.47 15.16 -5.96
N LEU A 222 27.98 15.65 -4.83
CA LEU A 222 28.24 17.08 -4.63
C LEU A 222 29.44 17.60 -5.44
N GLN A 223 30.35 16.72 -5.89
CA GLN A 223 31.47 17.09 -6.76
C GLN A 223 31.13 16.78 -8.23
N LEU A 224 30.49 15.64 -8.51
CA LEU A 224 30.05 15.24 -9.85
C LEU A 224 28.91 16.13 -10.40
N LYS A 225 28.03 16.62 -9.52
CA LYS A 225 26.87 17.50 -9.81
C LYS A 225 26.11 17.09 -11.07
N LYS A 226 26.26 17.84 -12.17
CA LYS A 226 25.56 17.65 -13.45
C LYS A 226 26.20 16.59 -14.37
N ARG A 227 27.27 15.87 -13.99
CA ARG A 227 27.76 14.68 -14.74
C ARG A 227 26.77 13.50 -14.74
N LEU A 228 25.81 13.48 -13.81
CA LEU A 228 24.69 12.55 -13.82
C LEU A 228 23.37 13.34 -13.73
N ARG A 229 22.36 12.99 -14.54
CA ARG A 229 21.05 13.65 -14.48
C ARG A 229 20.25 13.25 -13.24
N TRP A 230 20.37 12.01 -12.78
CA TRP A 230 19.81 11.53 -11.51
C TRP A 230 20.81 10.68 -10.73
N TYR A 231 20.82 10.85 -9.41
CA TYR A 231 21.44 9.93 -8.47
C TYR A 231 20.31 9.19 -7.74
N SER A 232 20.40 7.88 -7.58
CA SER A 232 19.39 7.10 -6.85
C SER A 232 19.99 5.97 -6.01
N CYS A 233 19.34 5.66 -4.89
CA CYS A 233 19.72 4.56 -4.02
C CYS A 233 18.50 3.89 -3.36
N MET A 234 18.49 2.55 -3.30
CA MET A 234 17.48 1.78 -2.55
C MET A 234 17.84 1.78 -1.05
N LEU A 235 16.84 1.88 -0.17
CA LEU A 235 17.03 1.86 1.28
C LEU A 235 16.33 0.64 1.89
N GLY A 236 17.07 -0.09 2.74
CA GLY A 236 16.59 -1.27 3.44
C GLY A 236 15.65 -0.93 4.58
N LYS A 237 15.89 0.20 5.26
CA LYS A 237 15.20 0.61 6.49
C LYS A 237 14.47 1.94 6.31
N LYS A 238 13.21 2.02 6.76
CA LYS A 238 12.43 3.28 6.72
C LYS A 238 13.04 4.41 7.55
N CYS A 239 13.84 4.10 8.57
CA CYS A 239 14.51 5.10 9.41
C CYS A 239 15.65 5.84 8.70
N SER A 240 16.29 5.26 7.68
CA SER A 240 17.36 5.90 6.90
C SER A 240 16.87 7.09 6.07
N LEU A 241 15.62 7.01 5.61
CA LEU A 241 15.04 7.96 4.66
C LEU A 241 14.93 9.40 5.19
N ALA A 242 14.65 9.59 6.48
CA ALA A 242 14.51 10.93 7.06
C ALA A 242 15.87 11.65 7.25
N PRO A 243 16.90 11.04 7.87
CA PRO A 243 18.25 11.59 7.91
C PRO A 243 18.86 11.87 6.53
N LEU A 244 18.69 10.98 5.54
CA LEU A 244 19.25 11.19 4.21
C LEU A 244 18.59 12.34 3.44
N LYS A 245 17.27 12.53 3.61
CA LYS A 245 16.58 13.71 3.05
C LYS A 245 16.96 15.01 3.74
N GLU A 246 17.21 14.96 5.04
CA GLU A 246 17.73 16.11 5.80
C GLU A 246 19.17 16.46 5.39
N GLU A 247 20.00 15.46 5.09
CA GLU A 247 21.35 15.69 4.55
C GLU A 247 21.31 16.35 3.17
N LEU A 248 20.53 15.82 2.22
CA LEU A 248 20.32 16.45 0.91
C LEU A 248 19.80 17.90 1.02
N ARG A 249 18.95 18.19 2.01
CA ARG A 249 18.46 19.54 2.30
C ARG A 249 19.56 20.47 2.82
N LYS A 250 20.42 20.01 3.73
CA LYS A 250 21.57 20.80 4.23
C LYS A 250 22.57 21.12 3.13
N GLN A 251 22.81 20.16 2.25
CA GLN A 251 23.75 20.28 1.13
C GLN A 251 23.16 21.06 -0.07
N GLY A 252 21.96 21.63 0.06
CA GLY A 252 21.36 22.52 -0.94
C GLY A 252 20.92 21.84 -2.23
N VAL A 253 20.68 20.53 -2.23
CA VAL A 253 20.36 19.78 -3.46
C VAL A 253 18.94 20.14 -3.96
N PRO A 254 18.78 20.69 -5.19
CA PRO A 254 17.55 21.39 -5.59
C PRO A 254 16.37 20.46 -5.90
N LYS A 255 16.62 19.21 -6.30
CA LYS A 255 15.58 18.22 -6.62
C LYS A 255 15.78 16.98 -5.77
N VAL A 256 14.77 16.59 -4.99
CA VAL A 256 14.78 15.37 -4.16
C VAL A 256 13.41 14.69 -4.21
N THR A 257 13.36 13.41 -4.55
CA THR A 257 12.14 12.58 -4.47
C THR A 257 12.44 11.19 -3.89
N HIS A 258 11.38 10.45 -3.59
CA HIS A 258 11.46 9.15 -2.92
C HIS A 258 10.22 8.31 -3.19
N THR A 259 10.35 6.99 -3.13
CA THR A 259 9.24 6.04 -3.31
C THR A 259 9.26 4.90 -2.29
N GLU A 260 8.19 4.10 -2.27
CA GLU A 260 8.05 2.87 -1.49
C GLU A 260 7.82 1.69 -2.45
N PHE A 261 8.68 0.67 -2.41
CA PHE A 261 8.51 -0.58 -3.15
C PHE A 261 7.87 -1.63 -2.25
N CYS A 262 6.76 -2.22 -2.71
CA CYS A 262 5.94 -3.15 -1.94
C CYS A 262 5.93 -4.53 -2.61
N GLN A 263 6.65 -5.51 -2.05
CA GLN A 263 6.74 -6.87 -2.59
C GLN A 263 6.34 -7.89 -1.51
N GLY A 264 5.07 -8.31 -1.54
CA GLY A 264 4.51 -9.22 -0.53
C GLY A 264 4.57 -8.66 0.89
N ARG A 265 5.44 -9.23 1.74
CA ARG A 265 5.72 -8.73 3.11
C ARG A 265 6.92 -7.79 3.19
N THR A 266 7.72 -7.71 2.12
CA THR A 266 8.96 -6.93 2.07
C THR A 266 8.67 -5.53 1.55
N MET A 267 8.92 -4.54 2.39
CA MET A 267 8.95 -3.13 2.03
C MET A 267 10.40 -2.72 1.75
N ARG A 268 10.60 -1.88 0.75
CA ARG A 268 11.82 -1.07 0.55
C ARG A 268 11.44 0.36 0.26
N TRP A 269 12.41 1.25 0.36
CA TRP A 269 12.30 2.63 -0.09
C TRP A 269 13.34 2.86 -1.17
N ALA A 270 13.17 3.90 -1.96
CA ALA A 270 14.28 4.46 -2.73
C ALA A 270 14.25 5.98 -2.64
N LEU A 271 15.44 6.58 -2.73
CA LEU A 271 15.70 8.01 -2.64
C LEU A 271 16.43 8.41 -3.92
N ALA A 272 15.99 9.49 -4.57
CA ALA A 272 16.62 10.00 -5.77
C ALA A 272 16.73 11.53 -5.72
N TRP A 273 17.82 12.06 -6.27
CA TRP A 273 18.11 13.49 -6.27
C TRP A 273 18.84 13.93 -7.54
N SER A 274 18.75 15.22 -7.83
CA SER A 274 19.36 15.84 -9.01
C SER A 274 19.81 17.26 -8.74
N PHE A 275 20.85 17.68 -9.47
CA PHE A 275 21.34 19.06 -9.55
C PHE A 275 20.83 19.79 -10.80
N TYR A 276 20.03 19.13 -11.64
CA TYR A 276 19.39 19.73 -12.82
C TYR A 276 18.08 20.41 -12.47
N ASP A 277 17.78 21.50 -13.17
CA ASP A 277 16.66 22.39 -12.92
C ASP A 277 15.46 22.03 -13.81
N ASP A 278 15.74 21.47 -14.99
CA ASP A 278 14.84 20.99 -16.03
C ASP A 278 14.20 19.61 -15.75
N VAL A 279 14.72 18.82 -14.80
CA VAL A 279 14.15 17.49 -14.52
C VAL A 279 12.76 17.60 -13.87
N ILE A 280 11.81 16.90 -14.48
CA ILE A 280 10.49 16.60 -13.91
C ILE A 280 10.71 15.68 -12.71
N VAL A 281 10.09 15.98 -11.58
CA VAL A 281 10.26 15.22 -10.33
C VAL A 281 9.02 14.32 -10.14
N PRO A 282 9.15 12.98 -10.23
CA PRO A 282 8.04 12.07 -9.97
C PRO A 282 7.46 12.31 -8.57
N SER A 283 6.13 12.44 -8.52
CA SER A 283 5.41 12.69 -7.27
C SER A 283 5.57 11.50 -6.30
N PRO A 284 6.06 11.72 -5.07
CA PRO A 284 6.25 10.63 -4.11
C PRO A 284 4.90 9.99 -3.72
N PRO A 285 4.89 8.71 -3.29
CA PRO A 285 3.67 7.97 -2.98
C PRO A 285 2.70 8.75 -2.09
N SER A 286 1.50 9.00 -2.60
CA SER A 286 0.52 9.80 -1.88
C SER A 286 0.13 9.12 -0.56
N LYS A 287 -0.02 9.91 0.52
CA LYS A 287 -0.41 9.43 1.85
C LYS A 287 -1.76 8.66 1.88
N LYS A 288 -2.51 8.67 0.77
CA LYS A 288 -3.74 7.91 0.55
C LYS A 288 -3.49 6.45 0.15
N ARG A 289 -2.30 6.05 -0.32
CA ARG A 289 -1.91 4.65 -0.57
C ARG A 289 -1.67 3.86 0.74
N LYS A 290 -2.67 3.81 1.63
CA LYS A 290 -2.90 2.54 2.33
C LYS A 290 -3.33 1.57 1.24
N LEU A 291 -2.57 0.48 1.06
CA LEU A 291 -3.06 -0.66 0.30
C LEU A 291 -4.40 -1.07 0.90
N GLU A 292 -5.48 -0.87 0.16
CA GLU A 292 -6.80 -1.34 0.54
C GLU A 292 -6.72 -2.87 0.55
N LYS A 293 -6.49 -3.46 1.74
CA LYS A 293 -6.68 -4.88 1.97
C LYS A 293 -8.02 -5.24 1.34
N SER A 294 -8.06 -6.22 0.44
CA SER A 294 -9.27 -6.67 -0.25
C SER A 294 -10.38 -6.91 0.77
N ARG A 295 -11.26 -5.92 0.93
CA ARG A 295 -12.23 -5.91 2.02
C ARG A 295 -13.29 -6.90 1.62
N LYS A 296 -13.46 -7.97 2.41
CA LYS A 296 -14.47 -9.02 2.16
C LYS A 296 -15.80 -8.39 1.70
N PRO A 297 -16.46 -8.94 0.66
CA PRO A 297 -17.76 -8.47 0.23
C PRO A 297 -18.77 -8.51 1.36
N LEU A 298 -19.81 -7.70 1.24
CA LEU A 298 -20.98 -7.83 2.13
C LEU A 298 -21.90 -8.88 1.53
N SER A 299 -21.97 -10.06 2.14
CA SER A 299 -22.73 -11.19 1.61
C SER A 299 -23.87 -11.65 2.52
N PHE A 300 -24.86 -12.30 1.92
CA PHE A 300 -25.86 -13.09 2.63
C PHE A 300 -26.34 -14.26 1.79
N THR A 301 -26.55 -15.40 2.44
CA THR A 301 -27.12 -16.60 1.81
C THR A 301 -28.64 -16.64 2.01
N LEU A 302 -29.34 -17.16 1.01
CA LEU A 302 -30.75 -17.50 1.01
C LEU A 302 -30.87 -19.04 0.97
N PRO A 303 -31.36 -19.68 2.04
CA PRO A 303 -31.54 -21.13 2.07
C PRO A 303 -32.50 -21.65 1.00
N GLU A 304 -32.24 -22.83 0.46
CA GLU A 304 -33.03 -23.52 -0.59
C GLU A 304 -34.55 -23.38 -0.39
N ALA A 305 -35.04 -23.60 0.83
CA ALA A 305 -36.47 -23.48 1.16
C ALA A 305 -37.04 -22.07 0.94
N GLY A 306 -36.28 -21.03 1.26
CA GLY A 306 -36.64 -19.64 0.98
C GLY A 306 -36.48 -19.26 -0.49
N VAL A 307 -35.48 -19.84 -1.18
CA VAL A 307 -35.28 -19.64 -2.62
C VAL A 307 -36.47 -20.18 -3.42
N LYS A 308 -36.94 -21.40 -3.12
CA LYS A 308 -38.13 -22.01 -3.75
C LYS A 308 -39.37 -21.14 -3.63
N GLU A 309 -39.60 -20.56 -2.46
CA GLU A 309 -40.75 -19.69 -2.22
C GLU A 309 -40.62 -18.32 -2.91
N LEU A 310 -39.40 -17.78 -3.01
CA LEU A 310 -39.09 -16.58 -3.78
C LEU A 310 -39.26 -16.82 -5.30
N GLN A 311 -38.95 -18.01 -5.83
CA GLN A 311 -39.24 -18.38 -7.22
C GLN A 311 -40.75 -18.33 -7.53
N VAL A 312 -41.60 -18.88 -6.65
CA VAL A 312 -43.06 -18.79 -6.79
C VAL A 312 -43.54 -17.33 -6.82
N LYS A 313 -42.91 -16.45 -6.02
CA LYS A 313 -43.22 -15.01 -6.00
C LYS A 313 -42.68 -14.26 -7.22
N ALA A 314 -41.57 -14.69 -7.83
CA ALA A 314 -41.09 -14.17 -9.12
C ALA A 314 -42.04 -14.55 -10.27
N LEU A 315 -42.52 -15.80 -10.31
CA LEU A 315 -43.53 -16.26 -11.27
C LEU A 315 -44.84 -15.46 -11.15
N ALA A 316 -45.33 -15.24 -9.92
CA ALA A 316 -46.51 -14.41 -9.65
C ALA A 316 -46.33 -12.92 -9.99
N ILE A 317 -45.10 -12.47 -10.27
CA ILE A 317 -44.74 -11.12 -10.72
C ILE A 317 -44.62 -11.06 -12.26
N GLY A 318 -44.68 -12.19 -12.96
CA GLY A 318 -44.55 -12.28 -14.43
C GLY A 318 -43.13 -12.54 -14.92
N CYS A 319 -42.18 -12.89 -14.04
CA CYS A 319 -40.83 -13.26 -14.45
C CYS A 319 -40.81 -14.68 -15.01
N THR A 320 -40.49 -14.83 -16.30
CA THR A 320 -40.30 -16.14 -16.98
C THR A 320 -38.89 -16.71 -16.74
N ALA A 321 -38.36 -16.57 -15.53
CA ALA A 321 -36.98 -16.87 -15.18
C ALA A 321 -36.73 -18.38 -15.11
N CYS A 322 -35.66 -18.87 -15.76
CA CYS A 322 -35.41 -20.31 -15.89
C CYS A 322 -34.59 -20.91 -14.73
N SER A 323 -33.89 -20.11 -13.94
CA SER A 323 -33.05 -20.59 -12.81
C SER A 323 -33.38 -19.91 -11.47
N PRO A 324 -32.90 -20.46 -10.34
CA PRO A 324 -32.97 -19.80 -9.04
C PRO A 324 -32.24 -18.46 -9.03
N VAL A 325 -31.07 -18.40 -9.67
CA VAL A 325 -30.23 -17.20 -9.77
C VAL A 325 -30.98 -16.08 -10.50
N ASP A 326 -31.58 -16.38 -11.66
CA ASP A 326 -32.35 -15.39 -12.44
C ASP A 326 -33.57 -14.89 -11.68
N SER A 327 -34.25 -15.79 -10.96
CA SER A 327 -35.44 -15.49 -10.16
C SER A 327 -35.13 -14.54 -8.99
N ILE A 328 -34.02 -14.78 -8.28
CA ILE A 328 -33.54 -13.89 -7.21
C ILE A 328 -33.02 -12.57 -7.80
N THR A 329 -32.36 -12.60 -8.95
CA THR A 329 -31.86 -11.41 -9.65
C THR A 329 -33.00 -10.47 -10.03
N ALA A 330 -34.05 -10.96 -10.69
CA ALA A 330 -35.20 -10.14 -11.09
C ALA A 330 -35.95 -9.52 -9.88
N LEU A 331 -36.03 -10.22 -8.74
CA LEU A 331 -36.58 -9.67 -7.50
C LEU A 331 -35.69 -8.58 -6.89
N LEU A 332 -34.36 -8.71 -7.01
CA LEU A 332 -33.41 -7.68 -6.61
C LEU A 332 -33.48 -6.46 -7.54
N GLU A 333 -33.50 -6.64 -8.86
CA GLU A 333 -33.66 -5.55 -9.84
C GLU A 333 -34.96 -4.76 -9.64
N ARG A 334 -36.08 -5.45 -9.40
CA ARG A 334 -37.34 -4.78 -9.04
C ARG A 334 -37.18 -3.98 -7.74
N THR A 335 -36.55 -4.54 -6.72
CA THR A 335 -36.31 -3.84 -5.45
C THR A 335 -35.37 -2.64 -5.62
N LEU A 336 -34.36 -2.75 -6.48
CA LEU A 336 -33.43 -1.67 -6.83
C LEU A 336 -34.13 -0.57 -7.64
N THR A 337 -35.05 -0.93 -8.54
CA THR A 337 -35.93 -0.01 -9.29
C THR A 337 -36.84 0.78 -8.35
N ASP A 338 -37.53 0.11 -7.42
CA ASP A 338 -38.36 0.73 -6.38
C ASP A 338 -37.55 1.69 -5.48
N LEU A 339 -36.26 1.40 -5.29
CA LEU A 339 -35.28 2.23 -4.58
C LEU A 339 -34.57 3.27 -5.45
N ARG A 340 -34.85 3.34 -6.76
CA ARG A 340 -34.15 4.23 -7.72
C ARG A 340 -32.62 4.05 -7.75
N VAL A 341 -32.13 2.85 -7.41
CA VAL A 341 -30.72 2.49 -7.57
C VAL A 341 -30.53 2.02 -9.01
N LEU A 342 -29.73 2.75 -9.77
CA LEU A 342 -29.42 2.41 -11.15
C LEU A 342 -28.65 1.08 -11.17
N HIS A 343 -29.02 0.18 -12.08
CA HIS A 343 -28.42 -1.14 -12.21
C HIS A 343 -28.28 -1.50 -13.70
N LYS A 344 -27.28 -2.33 -14.02
CA LYS A 344 -27.05 -2.91 -15.34
C LYS A 344 -26.38 -4.26 -15.21
N HIS A 345 -26.70 -5.22 -16.08
CA HIS A 345 -25.94 -6.47 -16.15
C HIS A 345 -24.47 -6.25 -16.55
N VAL A 346 -23.62 -7.18 -16.12
CA VAL A 346 -22.19 -7.27 -16.42
C VAL A 346 -21.88 -8.71 -16.86
N PRO A 347 -20.98 -8.97 -17.83
CA PRO A 347 -20.58 -10.32 -18.20
C PRO A 347 -20.10 -11.15 -16.99
N CYS A 348 -20.62 -12.37 -16.88
CA CYS A 348 -20.45 -13.28 -15.74
C CYS A 348 -20.40 -14.74 -16.21
N LYS A 349 -20.07 -15.69 -15.32
CA LYS A 349 -20.01 -17.13 -15.63
C LYS A 349 -21.40 -17.77 -15.65
N LYS A 350 -21.51 -19.00 -16.17
CA LYS A 350 -22.76 -19.76 -16.39
C LYS A 350 -23.63 -20.07 -15.16
N GLN A 351 -23.21 -19.74 -13.93
CA GLN A 351 -23.92 -20.05 -12.67
C GLN A 351 -24.02 -18.83 -11.72
N GLU A 352 -23.73 -17.64 -12.23
CA GLU A 352 -23.77 -16.37 -11.50
C GLU A 352 -24.46 -15.30 -12.37
N GLN A 353 -25.11 -14.32 -11.74
CA GLN A 353 -25.63 -13.11 -12.38
C GLN A 353 -25.00 -11.89 -11.70
N SER A 354 -24.46 -10.96 -12.48
CA SER A 354 -23.74 -9.78 -11.96
C SER A 354 -24.39 -8.48 -12.39
N LEU A 355 -24.73 -7.63 -11.41
CA LEU A 355 -25.31 -6.30 -11.58
C LEU A 355 -24.36 -5.22 -11.09
N PHE A 356 -24.00 -4.27 -11.95
CA PHE A 356 -23.27 -3.06 -11.54
C PHE A 356 -24.25 -1.99 -11.09
N LEU A 357 -24.22 -1.65 -9.80
CA LEU A 357 -25.12 -0.70 -9.16
C LEU A 357 -24.49 0.69 -9.07
N THR A 358 -25.30 1.74 -9.24
CA THR A 358 -24.95 3.14 -8.97
C THR A 358 -26.07 3.80 -8.18
N ALA A 359 -25.79 4.10 -6.91
CA ALA A 359 -26.74 4.71 -5.99
C ALA A 359 -26.58 6.24 -6.01
N VAL A 360 -27.57 6.95 -6.56
CA VAL A 360 -27.54 8.42 -6.73
C VAL A 360 -28.14 9.14 -5.53
N GLU A 361 -29.28 8.65 -5.02
CA GLU A 361 -29.91 9.15 -3.79
C GLU A 361 -30.16 8.02 -2.78
N ASN A 362 -30.41 8.38 -1.52
CA ASN A 362 -30.62 7.43 -0.43
C ASN A 362 -32.12 7.24 -0.15
N THR A 363 -32.67 6.14 -0.62
CA THR A 363 -34.11 5.82 -0.56
C THR A 363 -34.47 4.71 0.42
N TRP A 364 -33.49 3.90 0.83
CA TRP A 364 -33.68 2.72 1.69
C TRP A 364 -33.73 3.07 3.19
N ILE A 365 -32.98 4.09 3.65
CA ILE A 365 -33.19 4.65 4.99
C ILE A 365 -34.52 5.41 5.03
N HIS A 366 -35.21 5.42 6.17
CA HIS A 366 -36.54 6.04 6.37
C HIS A 366 -37.67 5.52 5.46
N GLY A 367 -37.44 4.52 4.60
CA GLY A 367 -38.48 3.92 3.74
C GLY A 367 -39.66 3.29 4.50
N ARG A 368 -39.54 3.05 5.82
CA ARG A 368 -40.65 2.67 6.72
C ARG A 368 -41.44 3.88 7.25
N GLN A 369 -40.78 5.03 7.39
CA GLN A 369 -41.36 6.30 7.79
C GLN A 369 -42.11 6.93 6.62
N ARG A 370 -41.45 7.13 5.46
CA ARG A 370 -42.09 7.60 4.21
C ARG A 370 -43.34 6.78 3.85
N ARG A 371 -43.32 5.45 3.96
CA ARG A 371 -44.51 4.61 3.71
C ARG A 371 -45.63 4.76 4.76
N ARG A 372 -45.31 5.07 6.03
CA ARG A 372 -46.31 5.43 7.05
C ARG A 372 -46.92 6.80 6.77
N GLU A 373 -46.09 7.74 6.34
CA GLU A 373 -46.42 9.14 6.03
C GLU A 373 -47.31 9.24 4.79
N GLN A 374 -46.96 8.56 3.70
CA GLN A 374 -47.81 8.41 2.53
C GLN A 374 -49.14 7.70 2.86
N LYS A 375 -49.11 6.65 3.69
CA LYS A 375 -50.34 5.94 4.11
C LYS A 375 -51.18 6.75 5.11
N ARG A 376 -50.60 7.79 5.71
CA ARG A 376 -51.30 8.81 6.50
C ARG A 376 -51.93 9.86 5.59
N GLN A 377 -51.16 10.43 4.65
CA GLN A 377 -51.67 11.35 3.62
C GLN A 377 -52.81 10.74 2.80
N LEU A 378 -52.70 9.48 2.38
CA LEU A 378 -53.77 8.72 1.71
C LEU A 378 -55.03 8.46 2.58
N ARG A 379 -54.94 8.63 3.90
CA ARG A 379 -56.10 8.62 4.84
C ARG A 379 -56.62 10.02 5.16
N GLU A 380 -55.80 11.05 4.97
CA GLU A 380 -56.11 12.47 5.18
C GLU A 380 -56.62 13.14 3.89
N LEU A 381 -56.65 12.43 2.75
CA LEU A 381 -57.41 12.82 1.56
C LEU A 381 -58.91 12.96 1.90
N PRO A 382 -59.59 14.02 1.42
CA PRO A 382 -61.03 14.18 1.64
C PRO A 382 -61.83 13.00 1.07
N ARG A 383 -62.68 12.39 1.90
CA ARG A 383 -63.78 11.56 1.38
C ARG A 383 -64.75 12.46 0.63
N ALA A 384 -65.34 11.95 -0.45
CA ALA A 384 -66.39 12.66 -1.17
C ALA A 384 -67.52 13.08 -0.21
N PRO A 385 -68.07 14.30 -0.33
CA PRO A 385 -69.09 14.79 0.59
C PRO A 385 -70.36 13.94 0.45
N HIS A 386 -70.78 13.30 1.56
CA HIS A 386 -72.09 12.70 1.63
C HIS A 386 -73.16 13.79 1.50
N CYS A 387 -74.14 13.60 0.61
CA CYS A 387 -75.30 14.47 0.54
C CYS A 387 -76.08 14.41 1.85
N ALA A 388 -76.42 15.57 2.42
CA ALA A 388 -77.26 15.65 3.60
C ALA A 388 -78.72 15.35 3.24
N GLY A 389 -79.38 14.46 3.99
CA GLY A 389 -80.71 13.94 3.66
C GLY A 389 -81.46 13.32 4.83
N THR A 390 -81.85 14.17 5.80
CA THR A 390 -83.05 14.05 6.65
C THR A 390 -83.24 12.80 7.56
N SER A 391 -83.16 13.04 8.89
CA SER A 391 -83.88 12.30 9.97
C SER A 391 -83.62 10.79 10.16
N SER A 392 -83.83 10.18 11.35
CA SER A 392 -84.55 10.62 12.56
C SER A 392 -83.86 10.18 13.88
N GLN A 393 -84.51 10.47 15.01
CA GLN A 393 -83.99 10.33 16.39
C GLN A 393 -83.88 8.87 16.86
N THR A 394 -83.03 8.61 17.86
CA THR A 394 -83.44 8.02 19.16
C THR A 394 -82.33 8.24 20.20
N THR A 395 -82.69 8.59 21.43
CA THR A 395 -81.77 8.84 22.56
C THR A 395 -81.91 7.79 23.65
N VAL A 396 -80.79 7.22 24.13
CA VAL A 396 -80.67 6.65 25.48
C VAL A 396 -79.27 6.97 26.01
N ALA A 397 -79.15 7.30 27.30
CA ALA A 397 -77.88 7.58 27.95
C ALA A 397 -77.75 6.76 29.25
N SER A 398 -76.53 6.28 29.52
CA SER A 398 -76.02 5.88 30.85
C SER A 398 -74.54 5.56 30.70
N ALA A 399 -73.65 5.68 31.69
CA ALA A 399 -73.57 6.42 32.95
C ALA A 399 -72.37 5.75 33.67
N VAL A 400 -71.41 6.52 34.17
CA VAL A 400 -70.26 6.00 34.92
C VAL A 400 -70.41 6.39 36.39
N PRO A 401 -70.15 5.46 37.34
CA PRO A 401 -69.76 5.81 38.69
C PRO A 401 -68.26 5.52 38.90
N ALA A 402 -67.51 6.52 39.33
CA ALA A 402 -66.16 6.34 39.85
C ALA A 402 -66.19 6.37 41.39
N THR A 403 -65.39 5.54 42.04
CA THR A 403 -65.10 5.66 43.48
C THR A 403 -63.60 5.56 43.72
N ALA A 404 -63.04 6.63 44.31
CA ALA A 404 -61.64 6.67 44.74
C ALA A 404 -61.53 6.24 46.21
N LYS A 405 -60.36 5.75 46.60
CA LYS A 405 -59.88 5.78 47.99
C LYS A 405 -58.36 5.90 48.02
N SER A 406 -57.86 6.65 49.00
CA SER A 406 -56.46 7.01 49.19
C SER A 406 -55.69 5.96 49.99
N ASN A 407 -54.34 6.01 49.97
CA ASN A 407 -53.57 6.45 51.15
C ASN A 407 -52.05 6.56 50.88
N LYS A 408 -51.42 7.56 51.53
CA LYS A 408 -50.00 7.65 51.94
C LYS A 408 -50.01 7.67 53.49
N PRO A 409 -49.00 7.14 54.20
CA PRO A 409 -47.76 7.88 54.56
C PRO A 409 -46.48 7.03 54.30
N ALA A 410 -45.30 7.56 53.96
CA ALA A 410 -44.36 8.48 54.65
C ALA A 410 -43.15 7.74 55.28
N SER A 411 -42.10 8.48 55.66
CA SER A 411 -40.76 7.99 56.01
C SER A 411 -40.53 7.75 57.51
N THR A 412 -39.37 7.18 57.89
CA THR A 412 -38.29 7.85 58.68
C THR A 412 -37.06 6.92 58.85
N GLN A 413 -35.96 7.44 59.38
CA GLN A 413 -34.58 6.89 59.41
C GLN A 413 -34.27 6.04 60.67
N ASN A 414 -33.17 5.28 60.62
CA ASN A 414 -32.18 5.11 61.70
C ASN A 414 -30.97 4.26 61.20
N SER A 415 -29.85 4.12 61.94
CA SER A 415 -28.76 5.10 62.11
C SER A 415 -27.58 4.49 62.89
N LYS A 416 -26.31 4.86 62.57
CA LYS A 416 -25.07 4.64 63.40
C LYS A 416 -24.67 3.14 63.59
N THR A 417 -23.45 2.72 63.96
CA THR A 417 -22.07 3.27 64.14
C THR A 417 -21.12 2.05 64.02
N GLN A 418 -19.96 2.04 63.35
CA GLN A 418 -18.70 2.81 63.47
C GLN A 418 -17.67 2.21 64.45
N GLY A 419 -16.45 1.96 63.94
CA GLY A 419 -15.18 1.80 64.67
C GLY A 419 -14.73 0.37 65.01
N ASP A 420 -13.44 0.10 65.34
CA ASP A 420 -12.16 0.66 64.84
C ASP A 420 -10.96 -0.11 65.45
N HIS A 421 -9.78 -0.08 64.79
CA HIS A 421 -8.43 -0.45 65.34
C HIS A 421 -8.18 -1.90 65.87
N ALA A 422 -6.96 -2.42 66.08
CA ALA A 422 -5.62 -2.18 65.46
C ALA A 422 -4.59 -3.31 65.77
N GLN A 423 -3.56 -3.40 64.93
CA GLN A 423 -2.14 -3.85 65.13
C GLN A 423 -1.73 -4.92 66.18
N ASN A 424 -1.02 -5.97 65.72
CA ASN A 424 0.40 -6.31 66.00
C ASN A 424 0.87 -7.46 65.04
N LYS A 425 2.12 -7.65 64.57
CA LYS A 425 3.49 -7.77 65.19
C LYS A 425 3.69 -9.10 65.97
N THR A 426 4.81 -9.86 65.90
CA THR A 426 6.22 -9.54 65.56
C THR A 426 7.11 -10.80 65.23
N THR A 427 8.23 -10.64 64.49
CA THR A 427 9.53 -11.44 64.49
C THR A 427 9.52 -12.96 64.16
N SER A 428 10.63 -13.68 63.85
CA SER A 428 12.12 -13.48 63.76
C SER A 428 12.69 -14.29 62.55
N ALA A 429 13.85 -14.03 61.89
CA ALA A 429 15.29 -14.02 62.26
C ALA A 429 15.85 -15.40 62.71
N GLN A 430 17.07 -15.87 62.38
CA GLN A 430 18.25 -15.28 61.68
C GLN A 430 19.19 -16.36 61.05
N GLU A 431 20.52 -16.12 60.99
CA GLU A 431 21.66 -16.92 60.44
C GLU A 431 21.78 -16.96 58.89
N LEU A 432 22.91 -16.65 58.21
CA LEU A 432 24.38 -16.64 58.41
C LEU A 432 25.13 -17.93 58.06
N ASP A 433 26.01 -17.85 57.06
CA ASP A 433 27.38 -18.40 57.12
C ASP A 433 28.31 -17.63 56.14
N GLU A 434 29.63 -17.68 56.36
CA GLU A 434 30.67 -17.06 55.52
C GLU A 434 31.63 -18.14 54.99
N HIS A 435 32.34 -17.91 53.87
CA HIS A 435 33.74 -18.38 53.79
C HIS A 435 34.61 -17.67 52.73
N GLN A 436 35.92 -17.74 52.99
CA GLN A 436 37.05 -17.15 52.27
C GLN A 436 38.06 -18.27 51.88
N LEU A 437 39.05 -18.10 50.98
CA LEU A 437 39.61 -16.84 50.43
C LEU A 437 39.40 -16.72 48.89
N GLU A 438 40.33 -16.57 47.92
CA GLU A 438 41.81 -16.56 47.77
C GLU A 438 42.23 -15.52 46.69
N GLU A 439 43.52 -15.18 46.58
CA GLU A 439 44.07 -14.17 45.65
C GLU A 439 45.10 -14.79 44.67
N GLU A 440 45.29 -14.17 43.49
CA GLU A 440 46.60 -13.87 42.87
C GLU A 440 46.36 -12.82 41.75
N THR A 441 46.67 -11.53 41.95
CA THR A 441 47.95 -10.82 41.77
C THR A 441 48.58 -10.91 40.36
N GLY A 442 48.97 -9.75 39.80
CA GLY A 442 49.57 -9.67 38.46
C GLY A 442 49.74 -8.23 37.95
N ASN A 443 50.95 -7.69 38.03
CA ASN A 443 51.34 -6.36 37.55
C ASN A 443 51.29 -6.22 36.00
N GLY A 444 51.24 -5.02 35.41
CA GLY A 444 51.40 -3.69 36.00
C GLY A 444 51.19 -2.52 35.03
N SER A 445 51.78 -1.37 35.35
CA SER A 445 51.47 -0.03 34.80
C SER A 445 52.57 0.56 33.88
N SER A 446 52.32 1.79 33.42
CA SER A 446 53.14 2.72 32.61
C SER A 446 53.18 2.44 31.10
N SER A 447 52.81 3.34 30.18
CA SER A 447 52.80 4.82 30.10
C SER A 447 54.15 5.49 29.85
N ASN A 448 54.25 6.28 28.77
CA ASN A 448 54.40 7.73 28.86
C ASN A 448 54.18 8.40 27.49
N ASP A 449 53.65 9.62 27.53
CA ASP A 449 53.60 10.56 26.40
C ASP A 449 55.00 11.07 26.02
N ILE A 450 55.08 11.81 24.91
CA ILE A 450 55.62 13.18 24.93
C ILE A 450 55.14 13.93 23.69
N SER A 451 54.65 15.15 23.90
CA SER A 451 54.28 16.11 22.86
C SER A 451 55.49 16.93 22.40
N ASN A 452 55.39 17.55 21.22
CA ASN A 452 55.94 18.91 21.06
C ASN A 452 55.25 19.66 19.93
N ASP A 453 55.24 20.99 20.07
CA ASP A 453 54.56 21.98 19.24
C ASP A 453 55.59 22.99 18.69
N VAL A 454 55.42 23.45 17.45
CA VAL A 454 56.17 24.56 16.84
C VAL A 454 55.25 25.32 15.87
N THR A 455 55.33 26.65 15.88
CA THR A 455 54.26 27.55 15.44
C THR A 455 54.71 28.58 14.37
N GLN A 456 53.74 29.34 13.82
CA GLN A 456 53.84 30.67 13.18
C GLN A 456 54.39 30.83 11.74
N ASN A 457 53.52 31.35 10.85
CA ASN A 457 53.61 32.66 10.15
C ASN A 457 52.45 32.73 9.09
N THR A 458 51.47 33.65 9.04
CA THR A 458 51.45 35.13 8.82
C THR A 458 52.34 35.63 7.65
N THR A 459 51.90 36.42 6.67
CA THR A 459 50.63 37.16 6.38
C THR A 459 50.08 36.82 4.97
N GLY A 460 48.97 37.35 4.41
CA GLY A 460 47.91 38.22 4.94
C GLY A 460 47.84 39.64 4.32
N GLU A 461 46.98 39.88 3.31
CA GLU A 461 46.66 41.23 2.77
C GLU A 461 45.24 41.30 2.15
N GLN A 462 44.64 42.49 2.06
CA GLN A 462 43.29 42.76 1.51
C GLN A 462 43.38 43.60 0.23
N LYS A 463 42.34 43.55 -0.63
CA LYS A 463 41.99 44.72 -1.46
C LYS A 463 40.53 44.76 -1.90
N GLU A 464 39.82 45.79 -1.45
CA GLU A 464 38.59 46.28 -2.06
C GLU A 464 38.93 47.21 -3.22
N VAL A 465 38.08 47.24 -4.26
CA VAL A 465 37.89 48.40 -5.15
C VAL A 465 36.41 48.49 -5.47
N SER A 466 35.85 49.69 -5.41
CA SER A 466 34.44 50.00 -5.64
C SER A 466 34.29 51.26 -6.48
N GLU A 467 33.48 51.19 -7.54
CA GLU A 467 32.80 52.29 -8.25
C GLU A 467 31.71 51.57 -9.12
N ASP A 468 30.40 51.85 -9.08
CA ASP A 468 29.62 53.11 -9.21
C ASP A 468 29.68 53.65 -10.68
N VAL A 469 28.63 54.08 -11.38
CA VAL A 469 27.24 54.52 -11.04
C VAL A 469 26.24 54.09 -12.17
N THR A 470 24.94 54.39 -12.01
CA THR A 470 23.81 54.37 -12.99
C THR A 470 23.15 53.02 -13.28
N GLY A 471 21.81 52.84 -13.20
CA GLY A 471 20.77 53.69 -12.59
C GLY A 471 19.85 54.41 -13.57
N GLU A 472 18.65 53.85 -13.80
CA GLU A 472 17.49 54.53 -14.39
C GLU A 472 16.20 53.80 -13.94
N ASP A 473 15.28 54.52 -13.29
CA ASP A 473 13.98 54.00 -12.82
C ASP A 473 12.85 54.31 -13.83
N VAL A 474 11.86 53.43 -13.95
CA VAL A 474 10.52 53.79 -14.49
C VAL A 474 9.42 53.04 -13.71
N ASP A 475 8.39 53.79 -13.30
CA ASP A 475 7.16 53.35 -12.63
C ASP A 475 6.45 52.16 -13.34
N MET A 476 5.90 51.16 -12.63
CA MET A 476 4.76 51.20 -11.70
C MET A 476 3.43 51.63 -12.35
N GLU A 477 2.53 50.66 -12.55
CA GLU A 477 1.11 50.85 -12.27
C GLU A 477 0.43 49.52 -11.88
N SER A 478 -0.74 49.59 -11.25
CA SER A 478 -1.49 48.44 -10.73
C SER A 478 -2.94 48.46 -11.22
N ILE A 479 -3.64 47.32 -11.20
CA ILE A 479 -5.09 47.28 -10.94
C ILE A 479 -5.53 45.86 -10.53
N GLY A 480 -6.51 45.80 -9.61
CA GLY A 480 -7.08 44.55 -9.08
C GLY A 480 -8.26 43.97 -9.90
N PRO A 481 -8.84 42.85 -9.44
CA PRO A 481 -9.79 42.05 -10.21
C PRO A 481 -11.23 42.61 -10.20
N LYS A 482 -12.05 42.11 -11.14
CA LYS A 482 -13.52 42.22 -11.10
C LYS A 482 -14.18 40.85 -11.25
N GLU A 483 -14.99 40.49 -10.26
CA GLU A 483 -15.99 39.43 -10.38
C GLU A 483 -17.20 39.94 -11.19
N ILE A 484 -17.88 39.05 -11.90
CA ILE A 484 -19.25 39.29 -12.39
C ILE A 484 -20.06 38.00 -12.14
N LEU A 485 -21.09 38.09 -11.31
CA LEU A 485 -22.12 37.06 -11.22
C LEU A 485 -23.09 37.23 -12.40
N ALA A 486 -23.50 36.10 -12.99
CA ALA A 486 -24.69 36.01 -13.82
C ALA A 486 -25.53 34.81 -13.36
N VAL A 487 -26.75 35.08 -12.89
CA VAL A 487 -27.74 34.05 -12.53
C VAL A 487 -28.81 34.04 -13.62
N ALA A 488 -29.01 32.87 -14.23
CA ALA A 488 -30.11 32.61 -15.15
C ALA A 488 -30.91 31.40 -14.65
N SER A 489 -32.23 31.45 -14.80
CA SER A 489 -33.17 30.50 -14.18
C SER A 489 -34.05 29.81 -15.21
N GLU A 490 -34.00 28.48 -15.29
CA GLU A 490 -34.93 27.68 -16.09
C GLU A 490 -35.49 26.48 -15.30
N LEU A 491 -36.71 26.05 -15.65
CA LEU A 491 -37.40 24.93 -14.99
C LEU A 491 -37.02 23.59 -15.65
N PRO A 492 -36.74 22.53 -14.88
CA PRO A 492 -36.48 21.20 -15.44
C PRO A 492 -37.77 20.53 -15.92
N SER A 493 -37.82 20.20 -17.21
CA SER A 493 -38.88 19.38 -17.82
C SER A 493 -38.68 17.89 -17.51
N LYS A 494 -39.77 17.10 -17.56
CA LYS A 494 -39.76 15.69 -17.13
C LYS A 494 -39.36 14.72 -18.26
N GLN A 495 -38.08 14.35 -18.33
CA GLN A 495 -37.63 13.09 -18.95
C GLN A 495 -36.49 12.46 -18.13
N PRO A 496 -36.33 11.11 -18.13
CA PRO A 496 -35.21 10.45 -17.46
C PRO A 496 -33.90 10.64 -18.24
N PRO A 497 -32.77 10.94 -17.58
CA PRO A 497 -31.48 11.17 -18.25
C PRO A 497 -30.84 9.86 -18.75
N SER A 498 -30.07 9.97 -19.83
CA SER A 498 -29.30 8.85 -20.40
C SER A 498 -28.04 8.51 -19.58
N PRO A 499 -27.43 7.32 -19.73
CA PRO A 499 -26.45 6.78 -18.77
C PRO A 499 -25.08 7.48 -18.68
N GLY A 500 -24.84 8.58 -19.40
CA GLY A 500 -23.52 9.21 -19.54
C GLY A 500 -23.17 10.32 -18.54
N ALA A 501 -24.15 10.92 -17.87
CA ALA A 501 -24.00 12.25 -17.25
C ALA A 501 -24.34 12.33 -15.74
N VAL A 502 -24.10 11.27 -14.96
CA VAL A 502 -24.33 11.27 -13.50
C VAL A 502 -23.06 11.73 -12.75
N GLN A 503 -22.88 13.04 -12.64
CA GLN A 503 -21.70 13.67 -12.03
C GLN A 503 -21.65 13.57 -10.49
N HIS A 504 -22.74 13.15 -9.84
CA HIS A 504 -22.82 12.96 -8.39
C HIS A 504 -23.48 11.62 -8.04
N PHE A 505 -22.84 10.83 -7.17
CA PHE A 505 -23.35 9.55 -6.67
C PHE A 505 -22.85 9.28 -5.25
N LEU A 506 -23.62 8.50 -4.48
CA LEU A 506 -23.28 8.10 -3.11
C LEU A 506 -22.27 6.96 -3.09
N PHE A 507 -22.50 5.93 -3.90
CA PHE A 507 -21.57 4.82 -4.15
C PHE A 507 -21.92 4.04 -5.42
N LYS A 508 -20.96 3.25 -5.88
CA LYS A 508 -21.11 2.20 -6.89
C LYS A 508 -20.57 0.88 -6.34
N CYS A 509 -21.23 -0.21 -6.67
CA CYS A 509 -20.84 -1.55 -6.24
C CYS A 509 -21.24 -2.60 -7.28
N LEU A 510 -20.52 -3.72 -7.31
CA LEU A 510 -20.92 -4.89 -8.06
C LEU A 510 -21.71 -5.81 -7.11
N LEU A 511 -22.94 -6.13 -7.48
CA LEU A 511 -23.76 -7.14 -6.81
C LEU A 511 -23.68 -8.43 -7.63
N ASN A 512 -23.33 -9.55 -6.99
CA ASN A 512 -23.36 -10.87 -7.61
C ASN A 512 -24.44 -11.71 -6.94
N VAL A 513 -25.18 -12.49 -7.72
CA VAL A 513 -26.07 -13.57 -7.27
C VAL A 513 -25.45 -14.87 -7.75
N ILE A 514 -25.16 -15.79 -6.83
CA ILE A 514 -24.35 -16.99 -7.06
C ILE A 514 -25.12 -18.20 -6.51
N LEU A 515 -25.15 -19.30 -7.26
CA LEU A 515 -25.66 -20.59 -6.77
C LEU A 515 -24.54 -21.35 -6.03
N GLU A 516 -24.75 -21.65 -4.74
CA GLU A 516 -23.87 -22.52 -3.95
C GLU A 516 -24.66 -23.77 -3.56
N GLU A 517 -24.39 -24.89 -4.24
CA GLU A 517 -25.15 -26.15 -4.12
C GLU A 517 -26.66 -25.95 -4.38
N SER A 518 -27.48 -25.93 -3.33
CA SER A 518 -28.93 -25.64 -3.39
C SER A 518 -29.30 -24.20 -2.94
N ASP A 519 -28.36 -23.50 -2.32
CA ASP A 519 -28.55 -22.18 -1.72
C ASP A 519 -28.17 -21.07 -2.71
N VAL A 520 -28.70 -19.86 -2.51
CA VAL A 520 -28.33 -18.68 -3.32
C VAL A 520 -27.61 -17.66 -2.45
N MET A 521 -26.32 -17.44 -2.71
CA MET A 521 -25.56 -16.34 -2.10
C MET A 521 -25.76 -15.05 -2.91
N VAL A 522 -25.95 -13.94 -2.20
CA VAL A 522 -25.87 -12.59 -2.76
C VAL A 522 -24.66 -11.89 -2.15
N GLU A 523 -23.74 -11.41 -2.98
CA GLU A 523 -22.56 -10.65 -2.57
C GLU A 523 -22.63 -9.19 -3.07
N MET A 524 -22.08 -8.26 -2.29
CA MET A 524 -21.89 -6.86 -2.71
C MET A 524 -20.43 -6.42 -2.52
N HIS A 525 -19.75 -6.22 -3.64
CA HIS A 525 -18.36 -5.77 -3.76
C HIS A 525 -18.31 -4.27 -3.97
N TRP A 526 -17.56 -3.56 -3.11
CA TRP A 526 -17.40 -2.11 -3.19
C TRP A 526 -16.52 -1.72 -4.39
N VAL A 527 -16.97 -0.77 -5.21
CA VAL A 527 -16.18 -0.22 -6.33
C VAL A 527 -15.67 1.18 -5.97
N GLU A 528 -16.58 2.13 -5.73
CA GLU A 528 -16.23 3.50 -5.35
C GLU A 528 -17.38 4.20 -4.62
N GLY A 529 -17.13 5.33 -3.95
CA GLY A 529 -18.18 6.11 -3.29
C GLY A 529 -17.72 6.95 -2.10
N GLN A 530 -18.66 7.71 -1.56
CA GLN A 530 -18.45 8.64 -0.45
C GLN A 530 -18.52 7.94 0.92
N ASN A 531 -19.41 6.94 1.08
CA ASN A 531 -19.62 6.24 2.35
C ASN A 531 -20.04 4.77 2.14
N LYS A 532 -19.29 3.82 2.71
CA LYS A 532 -19.55 2.37 2.61
C LYS A 532 -20.67 1.86 3.54
N ASP A 533 -21.02 2.58 4.60
CA ASP A 533 -22.15 2.21 5.46
C ASP A 533 -23.48 2.32 4.72
N LEU A 534 -23.57 3.20 3.71
CA LEU A 534 -24.71 3.29 2.80
C LEU A 534 -24.90 1.99 1.98
N MET A 535 -23.79 1.40 1.50
CA MET A 535 -23.81 0.09 0.83
C MET A 535 -24.19 -1.03 1.80
N ASN A 536 -23.73 -0.97 3.05
CA ASN A 536 -24.10 -1.93 4.10
C ASN A 536 -25.59 -1.86 4.46
N GLN A 537 -26.14 -0.66 4.53
CA GLN A 537 -27.56 -0.42 4.75
C GLN A 537 -28.42 -0.89 3.56
N LEU A 538 -27.93 -0.72 2.31
CA LEU A 538 -28.60 -1.27 1.12
C LEU A 538 -28.57 -2.81 1.13
N CYS A 539 -27.40 -3.43 1.34
CA CYS A 539 -27.27 -4.89 1.49
C CYS A 539 -28.22 -5.44 2.58
N THR A 540 -28.22 -4.78 3.74
CA THR A 540 -29.12 -5.08 4.86
C THR A 540 -30.58 -4.92 4.46
N TYR A 541 -30.96 -3.88 3.69
CA TYR A 541 -32.32 -3.68 3.21
C TYR A 541 -32.75 -4.76 2.20
N LEU A 542 -31.90 -5.12 1.24
CA LEU A 542 -32.17 -6.16 0.24
C LEU A 542 -32.40 -7.52 0.92
N LYS A 543 -31.46 -7.95 1.79
CA LYS A 543 -31.61 -9.16 2.64
C LYS A 543 -32.93 -9.13 3.41
N ASN A 544 -33.21 -8.01 4.08
CA ASN A 544 -34.42 -7.81 4.87
C ASN A 544 -35.71 -7.72 4.06
N THR A 545 -35.64 -7.54 2.74
CA THR A 545 -36.80 -7.49 1.85
C THR A 545 -37.11 -8.90 1.38
N LEU A 546 -36.11 -9.62 0.86
CA LEU A 546 -36.27 -11.03 0.44
C LEU A 546 -36.72 -11.92 1.60
N LEU A 547 -36.07 -11.85 2.77
CA LEU A 547 -36.48 -12.65 3.94
C LEU A 547 -37.88 -12.28 4.50
N LYS A 548 -38.37 -11.06 4.25
CA LYS A 548 -39.74 -10.64 4.60
C LYS A 548 -40.78 -10.99 3.53
N SER A 549 -40.35 -11.39 2.34
CA SER A 549 -41.22 -12.08 1.38
C SER A 549 -41.49 -13.50 1.87
N VAL A 550 -40.44 -14.20 2.33
CA VAL A 550 -40.48 -15.58 2.86
C VAL A 550 -41.40 -15.70 4.08
N ALA A 551 -41.20 -14.87 5.10
CA ALA A 551 -42.00 -14.90 6.34
C ALA A 551 -43.44 -14.32 6.19
N LYS A 552 -44.11 -14.57 5.05
CA LYS A 552 -45.41 -14.01 4.66
C LYS A 552 -46.26 -14.89 3.73
N SER A 553 -45.78 -16.08 3.36
CA SER A 553 -46.61 -17.11 2.73
C SER A 553 -47.35 -17.95 3.77
#